data_AF-A0AB39STE7-F1
#
_entry.id   AF-A0AB39STE7-F1
#
_cell.length_a   1.000
_cell.length_b   1.000
_cell.length_c   1.000
_cell.angle_alpha   90.00
_cell.angle_beta   90.00
_cell.angle_gamma   90.00
#
_symmetry.space_group_name_H-M   'P 1'
#
loop_
_entity.id
_entity.type
_entity.pdbx_description
1 polymer ?
#
loop_
_entity_poly.entity_id
_entity_poly.type
_entity_poly.pdbx_seq_one_letter_code
_entity_poly.pdbx_strand_id
1 'polypeptide(L)'
;MAMWRRSKRHQAQQPTPAARMTAALTENMPKAGDFGHEAVQRLGHPVPLLVQNDGDALLELWLEPFGQDYWLRPGEAVRVTSYGRWDDHPFETAHEPGRITVWATSFFATVTDADGNEVPGAHQRPEGKYVP
;
A
#
# COMPACT_ATOMS: atom_id res chain seq x y z
N MET A 1 22.00 50.13 3.80
CA MET A 1 22.13 48.67 4.04
C MET A 1 20.75 48.12 4.39
N ALA A 2 20.09 47.46 3.43
CA ALA A 2 18.78 46.83 3.66
C ALA A 2 18.98 45.31 3.79
N MET A 3 18.64 44.76 4.96
CA MET A 3 18.68 43.32 5.22
C MET A 3 17.38 42.67 4.72
N TRP A 4 17.47 41.91 3.63
CA TRP A 4 16.39 41.08 3.11
C TRP A 4 16.34 39.77 3.91
N ARG A 5 15.31 39.58 4.75
CA ARG A 5 15.04 38.29 5.39
C ARG A 5 14.23 37.41 4.43
N ARG A 6 14.88 36.35 3.92
CA ARG A 6 14.26 35.30 3.11
C ARG A 6 13.34 34.45 4.00
N SER A 7 12.02 34.63 3.89
CA SER A 7 11.06 33.71 4.52
C SER A 7 11.11 32.36 3.80
N LYS A 8 11.58 31.31 4.48
CA LYS A 8 11.36 29.93 4.07
C LYS A 8 9.86 29.65 4.16
N ARG A 9 9.16 29.64 3.02
CA ARG A 9 7.84 29.03 2.94
C ARG A 9 8.01 27.54 3.24
N HIS A 10 7.49 27.09 4.37
CA HIS A 10 7.24 25.67 4.60
C HIS A 10 6.24 25.21 3.54
N GLN A 11 6.73 24.50 2.52
CA GLN A 11 5.85 23.66 1.72
C GLN A 11 5.37 22.56 2.66
N ALA A 12 4.09 22.60 3.01
CA ALA A 12 3.45 21.49 3.69
C ALA A 12 3.63 20.25 2.82
N GLN A 13 4.32 19.24 3.35
CA GLN A 13 4.39 17.93 2.70
C GLN A 13 2.96 17.44 2.48
N GLN A 14 2.65 17.04 1.25
CA GLN A 14 1.35 16.45 0.99
C GLN A 14 1.19 15.20 1.85
N PRO A 15 0.01 14.98 2.45
CA PRO A 15 -0.25 13.78 3.22
C PRO A 15 -0.07 12.56 2.31
N THR A 16 0.54 11.52 2.88
CA THR A 16 0.75 10.22 2.22
C THR A 16 -0.61 9.61 1.81
N PRO A 17 -0.65 8.71 0.81
CA PRO A 17 -1.88 8.03 0.42
C PRO A 17 -2.58 7.34 1.61
N ALA A 18 -1.80 6.64 2.45
CA ALA A 18 -2.31 6.04 3.69
C ALA A 18 -2.94 7.08 4.63
N ALA A 19 -2.28 8.24 4.82
CA ALA A 19 -2.81 9.32 5.66
C ALA A 19 -4.12 9.92 5.12
N ARG A 20 -4.34 9.91 3.80
CA ARG A 20 -5.61 10.36 3.20
C ARG A 20 -6.74 9.37 3.47
N MET A 21 -6.46 8.08 3.39
CA MET A 21 -7.46 7.04 3.64
C MET A 21 -7.85 6.94 5.13
N THR A 22 -6.89 7.13 6.03
CA THR A 22 -7.14 7.05 7.48
C THR A 22 -7.65 8.37 8.09
N ALA A 23 -7.69 9.46 7.34
CA ALA A 23 -8.13 10.78 7.83
C ALA A 23 -9.56 10.75 8.39
N ALA A 24 -10.51 10.18 7.64
CA ALA A 24 -11.91 10.07 8.08
C ALA A 24 -12.04 9.16 9.32
N LEU A 25 -11.24 8.09 9.39
CA LEU A 25 -11.21 7.21 10.55
C LEU A 25 -10.67 7.94 11.78
N THR A 26 -9.63 8.75 11.60
CA THR A 26 -9.00 9.54 12.68
C THR A 26 -9.94 10.62 13.22
N GLU A 27 -10.68 11.30 12.34
CA GLU A 27 -11.69 12.30 12.73
C GLU A 27 -12.83 11.66 13.53
N ASN A 28 -13.36 10.54 13.04
CA ASN A 28 -14.54 9.90 13.64
C ASN A 28 -14.20 9.01 14.85
N MET A 29 -12.97 8.52 14.95
CA MET A 29 -12.52 7.60 16.01
C MET A 29 -11.15 8.00 16.57
N PRO A 30 -11.04 9.15 17.26
CA PRO A 30 -9.75 9.71 17.72
C PRO A 30 -9.02 8.83 18.76
N LYS A 31 -9.68 7.80 19.29
CA LYS A 31 -9.08 6.83 20.23
C LYS A 31 -8.66 5.51 19.58
N ALA A 32 -8.89 5.33 18.27
CA ALA A 32 -8.66 4.06 17.60
C ALA A 32 -7.17 3.72 17.38
N GLY A 33 -6.26 4.67 17.57
CA GLY A 33 -4.81 4.46 17.45
C GLY A 33 -4.25 4.85 16.07
N ASP A 34 -2.96 4.62 15.86
CA ASP A 34 -2.27 4.87 14.60
C ASP A 34 -2.40 3.64 13.68
N PHE A 35 -2.88 3.86 12.45
CA PHE A 35 -3.08 2.84 11.42
C PHE A 35 -2.20 3.06 10.19
N GLY A 36 -1.17 3.91 10.28
CA GLY A 36 -0.21 4.09 9.20
C GLY A 36 0.67 2.86 8.96
N HIS A 37 1.35 2.82 7.82
CA HIS A 37 2.29 1.76 7.41
C HIS A 37 3.23 1.32 8.54
N GLU A 38 3.94 2.26 9.15
CA GLU A 38 4.87 2.04 10.27
C GLU A 38 4.19 1.50 11.54
N ALA A 39 2.94 1.85 11.79
CA ALA A 39 2.18 1.36 12.94
C ALA A 39 1.70 -0.08 12.70
N VAL A 40 1.24 -0.36 11.48
CA VAL A 40 0.88 -1.71 11.03
C VAL A 40 2.08 -2.67 11.16
N GLN A 41 3.27 -2.24 10.74
CA GLN A 41 4.49 -3.05 10.89
C GLN A 41 4.80 -3.45 12.33
N ARG A 42 4.42 -2.61 13.31
CA ARG A 42 4.67 -2.84 14.75
C ARG A 42 3.69 -3.83 15.39
N LEU A 43 2.64 -4.27 14.69
CA LEU A 43 1.68 -5.26 15.22
C LEU A 43 2.31 -6.65 15.46
N GLY A 44 3.48 -6.92 14.84
CA GLY A 44 4.20 -8.18 14.98
C GLY A 44 3.70 -9.28 14.05
N HIS A 45 4.46 -10.39 13.99
CA HIS A 45 4.22 -11.55 13.11
C HIS A 45 4.12 -11.22 11.61
N PRO A 46 5.08 -10.49 11.01
CA PRO A 46 5.03 -10.19 9.58
C PRO A 46 5.21 -11.47 8.76
N VAL A 47 4.28 -11.72 7.84
CA VAL A 47 4.45 -12.79 6.83
C VAL A 47 4.42 -12.17 5.44
N PRO A 48 5.56 -12.16 4.72
CA PRO A 48 5.64 -11.62 3.38
C PRO A 48 5.25 -12.66 2.33
N LEU A 49 4.52 -12.21 1.31
CA LEU A 49 4.29 -12.89 0.04
C LEU A 49 4.95 -12.08 -1.07
N LEU A 50 5.88 -12.70 -1.80
CA LEU A 50 6.47 -12.09 -3.00
C LEU A 50 5.51 -12.25 -4.17
N VAL A 51 5.15 -11.14 -4.80
CA VAL A 51 4.42 -11.11 -6.06
C VAL A 51 5.35 -10.57 -7.13
N GLN A 52 5.65 -11.38 -8.13
CA GLN A 52 6.59 -11.06 -9.20
C GLN A 52 5.91 -11.24 -10.54
N ASN A 53 6.09 -10.25 -11.43
CA ASN A 53 5.60 -10.33 -12.80
C ASN A 53 6.71 -10.86 -13.72
N ASP A 54 6.78 -12.18 -13.86
CA ASP A 54 7.67 -12.84 -14.84
C ASP A 54 7.05 -12.93 -16.25
N GLY A 55 5.86 -12.34 -16.44
CA GLY A 55 5.19 -12.27 -17.73
C GLY A 55 5.79 -11.19 -18.65
N ASP A 56 5.24 -11.12 -19.87
CA ASP A 56 5.60 -10.14 -20.89
C ASP A 56 4.62 -8.95 -20.97
N ALA A 57 3.55 -8.99 -20.17
CA ALA A 57 2.52 -7.96 -20.10
C ALA A 57 2.41 -7.35 -18.70
N LEU A 58 1.67 -6.25 -18.59
CA LEU A 58 1.38 -5.61 -17.31
C LEU A 58 0.50 -6.54 -16.44
N LEU A 59 0.89 -6.73 -15.18
CA LEU A 59 0.16 -7.56 -14.21
C LEU A 59 -0.54 -6.66 -13.19
N GLU A 60 -1.84 -6.85 -13.00
CA GLU A 60 -2.59 -6.24 -11.91
C GLU A 60 -2.50 -7.09 -10.64
N LEU A 61 -2.02 -6.54 -9.55
CA LEU A 61 -2.16 -7.06 -8.20
C LEU A 61 -3.35 -6.36 -7.52
N TRP A 62 -4.39 -7.12 -7.19
CA TRP A 62 -5.53 -6.64 -6.43
C TRP A 62 -5.45 -7.14 -4.97
N LEU A 63 -5.36 -6.21 -4.02
CA LEU A 63 -5.20 -6.48 -2.60
C LEU A 63 -6.53 -6.37 -1.86
N GLU A 64 -7.05 -7.51 -1.43
CA GLU A 64 -8.26 -7.61 -0.61
C GLU A 64 -7.90 -7.84 0.87
N PRO A 65 -8.77 -7.43 1.82
CA PRO A 65 -10.07 -6.75 1.65
C PRO A 65 -9.95 -5.22 1.43
N PHE A 66 -8.75 -4.72 1.11
CA PHE A 66 -8.44 -3.29 1.12
C PHE A 66 -8.89 -2.56 -0.15
N GLY A 67 -9.31 -3.27 -1.20
CA GLY A 67 -9.72 -2.68 -2.47
C GLY A 67 -8.63 -1.85 -3.13
N GLN A 68 -7.35 -2.22 -2.94
CA GLN A 68 -6.20 -1.50 -3.51
C GLN A 68 -5.61 -2.29 -4.68
N ASP A 69 -5.30 -1.60 -5.77
CA ASP A 69 -4.63 -2.15 -6.93
C ASP A 69 -3.18 -1.65 -7.06
N TYR A 70 -2.34 -2.49 -7.63
CA TYR A 70 -0.95 -2.21 -7.95
C TYR A 70 -0.63 -2.83 -9.30
N TRP A 71 0.03 -2.10 -10.18
CA TRP A 71 0.32 -2.58 -11.54
C TRP A 71 1.82 -2.78 -11.70
N LEU A 72 2.22 -4.01 -11.99
CA LEU A 72 3.62 -4.42 -12.08
C LEU A 72 4.00 -4.58 -13.54
N ARG A 73 5.05 -3.89 -13.99
CA ARG A 73 5.65 -4.13 -15.31
C ARG A 73 6.34 -5.49 -15.38
N PRO A 74 6.58 -6.03 -16.59
CA PRO A 74 7.45 -7.19 -16.77
C PRO A 74 8.78 -7.04 -16.00
N GLY A 75 9.10 -8.03 -15.17
CA GLY A 75 10.28 -8.08 -14.32
C GLY A 75 10.17 -7.35 -12.97
N GLU A 76 9.08 -6.64 -12.70
CA GLU A 76 8.87 -5.99 -11.40
C GLU A 76 8.33 -6.96 -10.35
N ALA A 77 8.65 -6.68 -9.09
CA ALA A 77 8.16 -7.44 -7.95
C ALA A 77 7.86 -6.54 -6.75
N VAL A 78 6.88 -6.96 -5.95
CA VAL A 78 6.51 -6.33 -4.68
C VAL A 78 6.32 -7.39 -3.61
N ARG A 79 6.47 -7.00 -2.34
CA ARG A 79 6.13 -7.82 -1.19
C ARG A 79 4.81 -7.35 -0.60
N VAL A 80 3.81 -8.22 -0.59
CA VAL A 80 2.61 -8.05 0.23
C VAL A 80 2.89 -8.65 1.59
N THR A 81 2.84 -7.86 2.65
CA THR A 81 3.10 -8.35 4.02
C THR A 81 1.84 -8.26 4.84
N SER A 82 1.41 -9.39 5.39
CA SER A 82 0.32 -9.48 6.37
C SER A 82 0.89 -9.36 7.78
N TYR A 83 0.14 -8.71 8.68
CA TYR A 83 0.55 -8.48 10.06
C TYR A 83 -0.53 -8.94 11.04
N GLY A 84 -0.11 -9.37 12.22
CA GLY A 84 -1.00 -9.75 13.31
C GLY A 84 -1.28 -11.25 13.35
N ARG A 85 -2.55 -11.62 13.61
CA ARG A 85 -2.98 -13.01 13.73
C ARG A 85 -3.94 -13.36 12.61
N TRP A 86 -3.83 -14.60 12.15
CA TRP A 86 -4.74 -15.26 11.21
C TRP A 86 -5.10 -16.63 11.80
N ASP A 87 -6.28 -17.14 11.47
CA ASP A 87 -6.78 -18.39 12.05
C ASP A 87 -6.09 -19.63 11.44
N ASP A 88 -5.83 -19.62 10.12
CA ASP A 88 -5.25 -20.75 9.39
C ASP A 88 -4.02 -20.33 8.57
N HIS A 89 -4.23 -19.49 7.55
CA HIS A 89 -3.18 -19.00 6.66
C HIS A 89 -3.24 -17.47 6.52
N PRO A 90 -2.11 -16.79 6.22
CA PRO A 90 -2.05 -15.33 6.12
C PRO A 90 -2.60 -14.78 4.79
N PHE A 91 -2.67 -15.62 3.75
CA PHE A 91 -3.09 -15.21 2.40
C PHE A 91 -3.94 -16.27 1.69
N GLU A 92 -5.01 -15.83 1.05
CA GLU A 92 -5.61 -16.55 -0.08
C GLU A 92 -5.19 -15.88 -1.39
N THR A 93 -4.97 -16.66 -2.44
CA THR A 93 -4.55 -16.14 -3.74
C THR A 93 -5.38 -16.70 -4.87
N ALA A 94 -5.85 -15.84 -5.76
CA ALA A 94 -6.48 -16.23 -7.02
C ALA A 94 -5.69 -15.66 -8.20
N HIS A 95 -5.47 -16.47 -9.22
CA HIS A 95 -4.76 -16.09 -10.44
C HIS A 95 -5.71 -16.11 -11.64
N GLU A 96 -5.70 -15.02 -12.39
CA GLU A 96 -6.43 -14.83 -13.64
C GLU A 96 -5.47 -14.30 -14.71
N PRO A 97 -5.80 -14.41 -16.01
CA PRO A 97 -5.00 -13.79 -17.06
C PRO A 97 -4.80 -12.28 -16.83
N GLY A 98 -3.55 -11.87 -16.59
CA GLY A 98 -3.19 -10.46 -16.35
C GLY A 98 -3.53 -9.93 -14.96
N ARG A 99 -3.98 -10.77 -14.03
CA ARG A 99 -4.30 -10.36 -12.65
C ARG A 99 -3.95 -11.44 -11.62
N ILE A 100 -3.44 -11.00 -10.48
CA ILE A 100 -3.37 -11.77 -9.24
C ILE A 100 -4.17 -11.03 -8.17
N THR A 101 -5.06 -11.75 -7.49
CA THR A 101 -5.74 -11.25 -6.30
C THR A 101 -5.09 -11.88 -5.08
N VAL A 102 -4.67 -11.04 -4.14
CA VAL A 102 -4.15 -11.48 -2.84
C VAL A 102 -5.12 -11.00 -1.77
N TRP A 103 -5.71 -11.94 -1.05
CA TRP A 103 -6.54 -11.65 0.12
C TRP A 103 -5.68 -11.82 1.36
N ALA A 104 -5.36 -10.72 2.05
CA ALA A 104 -4.75 -10.82 3.37
C ALA A 104 -5.84 -11.18 4.38
N THR A 105 -5.72 -12.35 5.03
CA THR A 105 -6.72 -12.84 5.99
C THR A 105 -6.67 -12.09 7.32
N SER A 106 -5.56 -11.39 7.56
CA SER A 106 -5.43 -10.38 8.61
C SER A 106 -6.15 -9.08 8.26
N PHE A 107 -6.59 -8.33 9.26
CA PHE A 107 -7.10 -6.95 9.07
C PHE A 107 -6.03 -5.91 8.68
N PHE A 108 -4.75 -6.29 8.56
CA PHE A 108 -3.65 -5.36 8.27
C PHE A 108 -2.66 -5.92 7.26
N ALA A 109 -2.41 -5.18 6.18
CA ALA A 109 -1.40 -5.52 5.19
C ALA A 109 -0.70 -4.27 4.64
N THR A 110 0.53 -4.45 4.16
CA THR A 110 1.30 -3.43 3.44
C THR A 110 1.87 -3.98 2.15
N VAL A 111 2.10 -3.13 1.16
CA VAL A 111 2.82 -3.47 -0.07
C VAL A 111 4.12 -2.68 -0.12
N THR A 112 5.24 -3.36 -0.30
CA THR A 112 6.57 -2.71 -0.41
C THR A 112 7.33 -3.16 -1.65
N ASP A 113 8.25 -2.33 -2.11
CA ASP A 113 9.26 -2.72 -3.09
C ASP A 113 10.34 -3.64 -2.48
N ALA A 114 11.37 -3.95 -3.26
CA ALA A 114 12.48 -4.80 -2.84
C ALA A 114 13.33 -4.17 -1.71
N ASP A 115 13.42 -2.85 -1.69
CA ASP A 115 14.15 -2.04 -0.71
C ASP A 115 13.34 -1.80 0.58
N GLY A 116 12.06 -2.18 0.59
CA GLY A 116 11.15 -2.06 1.73
C GLY A 116 10.37 -0.74 1.75
N ASN A 117 10.41 0.07 0.69
CA ASN A 117 9.61 1.30 0.62
C ASN A 117 8.15 0.98 0.33
N GLU A 118 7.23 1.72 0.95
CA GLU A 118 5.80 1.60 0.67
C GLU A 118 5.48 1.89 -0.80
N VAL A 119 4.79 0.95 -1.45
CA VAL A 119 4.21 1.15 -2.77
C VAL A 119 2.81 1.73 -2.56
N PRO A 120 2.49 2.91 -3.11
CA PRO A 120 1.18 3.50 -2.94
C PRO A 120 0.11 2.77 -3.76
N GLY A 121 -1.14 2.71 -3.28
CA GLY A 121 -2.26 2.22 -4.09
C GLY A 121 -2.39 2.98 -5.42
N ALA A 122 -2.91 2.30 -6.44
CA ALA A 122 -2.93 2.73 -7.84
C ALA A 122 -1.53 2.93 -8.48
N HIS A 123 -0.48 2.35 -7.89
CA HIS A 123 0.87 2.36 -8.47
C HIS A 123 0.83 1.88 -9.92
N GLN A 124 1.31 2.73 -10.83
CA GLN A 124 1.39 2.49 -12.27
C GLN A 124 0.05 2.09 -12.95
N ARG A 125 -1.09 2.43 -12.34
CA ARG A 125 -2.40 2.16 -12.94
C ARG A 125 -2.49 2.79 -14.33
N PRO A 126 -2.87 2.02 -15.38
CA PRO A 126 -3.05 2.57 -16.71
C PRO A 126 -4.13 3.66 -16.75
N GLU A 127 -3.93 4.67 -17.59
CA GLU A 127 -4.97 5.68 -17.83
C GLU A 127 -6.27 5.02 -18.31
N GLY A 128 -7.40 5.50 -17.80
CA GLY A 128 -8.73 4.98 -18.15
C GLY A 128 -9.15 3.68 -17.46
N LYS A 129 -8.27 3.03 -16.67
CA LYS A 129 -8.67 1.91 -15.79
C LYS A 129 -9.29 2.47 -14.51
N TYR A 130 -10.50 2.00 -14.19
CA TYR A 130 -11.24 2.32 -12.95
C TYR A 130 -11.26 3.82 -12.64
N VAL A 131 -11.89 4.59 -13.55
CA VAL A 131 -12.25 5.99 -13.30
C VAL A 131 -13.47 5.98 -12.36
N PRO A 132 -13.48 6.72 -11.25
CA PRO A 132 -14.65 6.83 -10.38
C PRO A 132 -15.87 7.41 -11.11
#